data_AF-A0A0E2CYA2-F1
#
_entry.id   AF-A0A0E2CYA2-F1
#
_cell.length_a   1.000
_cell.length_b   1.000
_cell.length_c   1.000
_cell.angle_alpha   90.00
_cell.angle_beta   90.00
_cell.angle_gamma   90.00
#
_symmetry.space_group_name_H-M   'P 1'
#
loop_
_entity.id
_entity.type
_entity.pdbx_description
1 polymer ?
#
loop_
_entity_poly.entity_id
_entity_poly.type
_entity_poly.pdbx_seq_one_letter_code
_entity_poly.pdbx_strand_id
1 'polypeptide(L)'
;MLNSNALVKKKVVVHGKSGDYMAFRNTRTNEDFRNPREKRIDQAKHDRNKINYQKEFTQKEKIEAKQREIRHQKFEEEVREQRKTYGSGPQIPKPGLIMRIYAKNKVNVGGMLAKVKEVTKDGKTVLCEFASGKTYSIPIEQLQIAKSKIHSDI
;
A
#
# COMPACT_ATOMS: atom_id res chain seq x y z
N MET A 1 -32.51 5.82 1.56
CA MET A 1 -32.27 7.26 1.82
C MET A 1 -32.39 7.48 3.32
N LEU A 2 -31.31 7.91 3.99
CA LEU A 2 -31.36 8.21 5.43
C LEU A 2 -32.18 9.48 5.64
N ASN A 3 -33.22 9.39 6.47
CA ASN A 3 -34.17 10.46 6.71
C ASN A 3 -33.45 11.61 7.44
N SER A 4 -33.01 12.63 6.70
CA SER A 4 -32.14 13.72 7.18
C SER A 4 -32.81 14.65 8.20
N ASN A 5 -34.13 14.55 8.37
CA ASN A 5 -34.94 15.36 9.28
C ASN A 5 -35.26 14.67 10.63
N ALA A 6 -34.67 13.52 10.93
CA ALA A 6 -34.89 12.86 12.21
C ALA A 6 -34.26 13.67 13.37
N LEU A 7 -35.06 14.03 14.37
CA LEU A 7 -34.57 14.61 15.63
C LEU A 7 -34.01 13.49 16.51
N VAL A 8 -32.74 13.62 16.90
CA VAL A 8 -32.04 12.66 17.76
C VAL A 8 -31.63 13.34 19.05
N LYS A 9 -31.88 12.69 20.19
CA LYS A 9 -31.38 13.12 21.50
C LYS A 9 -29.88 12.82 21.60
N LYS A 10 -29.05 13.86 21.67
CA LYS A 10 -27.60 13.72 21.90
C LYS A 10 -27.22 14.30 23.25
N LYS A 11 -26.28 13.65 23.93
CA LYS A 11 -25.68 14.13 25.18
C LYS A 11 -24.64 15.20 24.84
N VAL A 12 -24.80 16.40 25.38
CA VAL A 12 -23.97 17.58 25.10
C VAL A 12 -23.52 18.21 26.41
N VAL A 13 -22.32 18.79 26.43
CA VAL A 13 -21.80 19.56 27.57
C VAL A 13 -22.44 20.95 27.57
N VAL A 14 -23.03 21.34 28.70
CA VAL A 14 -23.61 22.65 28.93
C VAL A 14 -22.75 23.38 29.96
N HIS A 15 -22.23 24.54 29.57
CA HIS A 15 -21.43 25.40 30.45
C HIS A 15 -22.36 26.30 31.27
N GLY A 16 -22.50 26.00 32.56
CA GLY A 16 -23.31 26.77 33.51
C GLY A 16 -22.48 27.66 34.43
N LYS A 17 -23.12 28.61 35.13
CA LYS A 17 -22.45 29.51 36.09
C LYS A 17 -21.81 28.76 37.28
N SER A 18 -22.30 27.57 37.59
CA SER A 18 -21.81 26.69 38.68
C SER A 18 -20.89 25.56 38.19
N GLY A 19 -20.53 25.56 36.90
CA GLY A 19 -19.68 24.53 36.30
C GLY A 19 -20.33 23.82 35.11
N ASP A 20 -19.55 22.94 34.50
CA ASP A 20 -19.93 22.21 33.29
C ASP A 20 -20.70 20.94 33.65
N TYR A 21 -21.84 20.72 33.01
CA TYR A 21 -22.66 19.51 33.22
C TYR A 21 -23.15 18.94 31.88
N MET A 22 -23.50 17.65 31.89
CA MET A 22 -23.99 16.95 30.70
C MET A 22 -25.52 17.01 30.62
N ALA A 23 -26.09 17.45 29.50
CA ALA A 23 -27.52 17.46 29.25
C ALA A 23 -27.87 16.84 27.90
N PHE A 24 -29.06 16.27 27.76
CA PHE A 24 -29.55 15.77 26.47
C PHE A 24 -30.29 16.88 25.72
N ARG A 25 -29.91 17.14 24.46
CA ARG A 25 -30.60 18.07 23.57
C ARG A 25 -31.12 17.36 22.32
N ASN A 26 -32.29 17.76 21.83
CA ASN A 26 -32.80 17.31 20.55
C ASN A 26 -32.02 18.04 19.45
N THR A 27 -31.28 17.29 18.62
CA THR A 27 -30.48 17.81 17.51
C THR A 27 -30.94 17.16 16.21
N ARG A 28 -30.92 17.89 15.09
CA ARG A 28 -31.17 17.27 13.78
C ARG A 28 -29.99 16.38 13.41
N THR A 29 -30.27 15.31 12.68
CA THR A 29 -29.23 14.50 12.04
C THR A 29 -28.31 15.39 11.19
N ASN A 30 -27.00 15.31 11.42
CA ASN A 30 -25.92 16.11 10.81
C ASN A 30 -25.78 17.58 11.22
N GLU A 31 -26.47 18.05 12.26
CA GLU A 31 -26.28 19.40 12.79
C GLU A 31 -25.09 19.46 13.78
N ASP A 32 -24.20 20.44 13.59
CA ASP A 32 -23.02 20.64 14.45
C ASP A 32 -23.40 21.45 15.69
N PHE A 33 -23.66 20.74 16.78
CA PHE A 33 -24.08 21.25 18.09
C PHE A 33 -22.93 21.75 18.96
N ARG A 34 -21.68 21.75 18.46
CA ARG A 34 -20.51 22.15 19.24
C ARG A 34 -20.49 23.65 19.46
N ASN A 35 -20.14 24.06 20.68
CA ASN A 35 -19.99 25.47 21.01
C ASN A 35 -18.74 26.06 20.28
N PRO A 36 -18.70 27.38 20.00
CA PRO A 36 -17.55 28.00 19.36
C PRO A 36 -16.21 27.71 20.06
N ARG A 37 -16.23 27.55 21.38
CA ARG A 37 -15.06 27.17 22.19
C ARG A 37 -14.60 25.73 21.90
N GLU A 38 -15.52 24.79 21.80
CA GLU A 38 -15.22 23.37 21.51
C GLU A 38 -14.65 23.22 20.10
N LYS A 39 -15.21 23.94 19.12
CA LYS A 39 -14.67 23.98 17.75
C LYS A 39 -13.23 24.48 17.71
N ARG A 40 -12.89 25.52 18.47
CA ARG A 40 -11.50 26.03 18.59
C ARG A 40 -10.56 25.00 19.23
N ILE A 41 -11.02 24.27 20.25
CA ILE A 41 -10.22 23.23 20.90
C ILE A 41 -9.95 22.07 19.94
N ASP A 42 -10.96 21.63 19.19
CA ASP A 42 -10.81 20.55 18.20
C ASP A 42 -9.92 20.98 17.04
N GLN A 43 -10.06 22.23 16.57
CA GLN A 43 -9.15 22.79 15.57
C GLN A 43 -7.71 22.81 16.09
N ALA A 44 -7.48 23.28 17.32
CA ALA A 44 -6.14 23.30 17.92
C ALA A 44 -5.56 21.89 18.12
N LYS A 45 -6.39 20.89 18.45
CA LYS A 45 -5.98 19.48 18.50
C LYS A 45 -5.64 18.95 17.12
N HIS A 46 -6.44 19.28 16.11
CA HIS A 46 -6.21 18.89 14.73
C HIS A 46 -4.90 19.50 14.20
N ASP A 47 -4.68 20.78 14.44
CA ASP A 47 -3.47 21.50 14.05
C ASP A 47 -2.22 20.96 14.77
N ARG A 48 -2.33 20.61 16.06
CA ARG A 48 -1.24 19.98 16.83
C ARG A 48 -0.90 18.57 16.31
N ASN A 49 -1.92 17.80 15.93
CA ASN A 49 -1.74 16.43 15.43
C ASN A 49 -1.38 16.39 13.94
N LYS A 50 -1.51 17.52 13.23
CA LYS A 50 -1.08 17.68 11.85
C LYS A 50 0.45 17.81 11.83
N ILE A 51 1.12 16.67 11.96
CA ILE A 51 2.53 16.56 11.64
C ILE A 51 2.68 16.77 10.12
N ASN A 52 2.78 18.02 9.69
CA ASN A 52 3.13 18.37 8.33
C ASN A 52 4.64 18.14 8.16
N TYR A 53 5.03 16.90 7.85
CA TYR A 53 6.32 16.67 7.19
C TYR A 53 6.22 17.23 5.76
N GLN A 54 6.35 18.54 5.61
CA GLN A 54 6.71 19.14 4.32
C GLN A 54 8.20 18.86 4.09
N LYS A 55 8.51 17.61 3.75
CA LYS A 55 9.84 17.30 3.21
C LYS A 55 9.84 17.81 1.78
N GLU A 56 10.43 18.98 1.56
CA GLU A 56 10.61 19.50 0.21
C GLU A 56 11.57 18.58 -0.55
N PHE A 57 11.01 17.75 -1.44
CA PHE A 57 11.83 16.90 -2.29
C PHE A 57 12.65 17.77 -3.25
N THR A 58 13.96 17.57 -3.22
CA THR A 58 14.88 18.18 -4.17
C THR A 58 14.53 17.75 -5.60
N GLN A 59 14.92 18.54 -6.60
CA GLN A 59 14.64 18.22 -8.02
C GLN A 59 15.20 16.84 -8.42
N LYS A 60 16.35 16.45 -7.85
CA LYS A 60 16.97 15.14 -8.07
C LYS A 60 16.10 13.99 -7.56
N GLU A 61 15.58 14.10 -6.34
CA GLU A 61 14.69 13.07 -5.76
C GLU A 61 13.40 12.90 -6.56
N LYS A 62 12.84 14.00 -7.09
CA LYS A 62 11.66 13.95 -7.96
C LYS A 62 11.95 13.22 -9.28
N ILE A 63 13.12 13.43 -9.87
CA ILE A 63 13.53 12.75 -11.10
C ILE A 63 13.74 11.26 -10.84
N GLU A 64 14.44 10.90 -9.77
CA GLU A 64 14.65 9.50 -9.39
C GLU A 64 13.34 8.77 -9.08
N ALA A 65 12.40 9.45 -8.41
CA ALA A 65 11.08 8.91 -8.13
C ALA A 65 10.32 8.62 -9.44
N LYS A 66 10.30 9.56 -10.38
CA LYS A 66 9.68 9.37 -11.70
C LYS A 66 10.33 8.23 -12.49
N GLN A 67 11.66 8.15 -12.49
CA GLN A 67 12.38 7.06 -13.16
C GLN A 67 12.07 5.70 -12.53
N ARG A 68 11.93 5.64 -11.21
CA ARG A 68 11.50 4.43 -10.50
C ARG A 68 10.07 4.07 -10.89
N GLU A 69 9.15 5.03 -10.90
CA GLU A 69 7.76 4.82 -11.30
C GLU A 69 7.65 4.25 -12.73
N ILE A 70 8.36 4.83 -13.69
CA ILE A 70 8.41 4.34 -15.08
C ILE A 70 8.94 2.90 -15.14
N ARG A 71 9.99 2.57 -14.37
CA ARG A 71 10.51 1.19 -14.31
C ARG A 71 9.50 0.21 -13.75
N HIS A 72 8.76 0.61 -12.71
CA HIS A 72 7.73 -0.21 -12.11
C HIS A 72 6.56 -0.45 -13.08
N GLN A 73 6.09 0.59 -13.78
CA GLN A 73 5.01 0.45 -14.76
C GLN A 73 5.39 -0.51 -15.90
N LYS A 74 6.59 -0.35 -16.48
CA LYS A 74 7.09 -1.27 -17.51
C LYS A 74 7.20 -2.71 -17.01
N PHE A 75 7.67 -2.89 -15.77
CA PHE A 75 7.77 -4.22 -15.17
C PHE A 75 6.39 -4.87 -14.99
N GLU A 76 5.37 -4.11 -14.59
CA GLU A 76 4.01 -4.62 -14.46
C GLU A 76 3.37 -4.98 -15.81
N GLU A 77 3.65 -4.20 -16.85
CA GLU A 77 3.24 -4.51 -18.23
C GLU A 77 3.88 -5.81 -18.73
N GLU A 78 5.20 -5.97 -18.57
CA GLU A 78 5.93 -7.21 -18.91
C GLU A 78 5.34 -8.43 -18.16
N VAL A 79 5.05 -8.29 -16.85
CA VAL A 79 4.40 -9.35 -16.07
C VAL A 79 3.04 -9.72 -16.65
N ARG A 80 2.24 -8.72 -17.02
CA ARG A 80 0.90 -8.91 -17.57
C ARG A 80 0.95 -9.62 -18.91
N GLU A 81 1.88 -9.24 -19.79
CA GLU A 81 2.09 -9.90 -21.08
C GLU A 81 2.57 -11.34 -20.90
N GLN A 82 3.55 -11.56 -20.02
CA GLN A 82 4.06 -12.88 -19.70
C GLN A 82 2.94 -13.80 -19.18
N ARG A 83 2.02 -13.30 -18.36
CA ARG A 83 0.88 -14.12 -17.90
C ARG A 83 -0.05 -14.58 -19.03
N LYS A 84 -0.16 -13.84 -20.12
CA LYS A 84 -1.03 -14.19 -21.27
C LYS A 84 -0.44 -15.31 -22.13
N THR A 85 0.88 -15.35 -22.27
CA THR A 85 1.59 -16.28 -23.18
C THR A 85 1.98 -17.59 -22.52
N TYR A 86 1.94 -17.69 -21.20
CA TYR A 86 2.43 -18.86 -20.49
C TYR A 86 1.43 -20.02 -20.42
N GLY A 87 1.82 -21.16 -21.01
CA GLY A 87 1.06 -22.42 -21.01
C GLY A 87 1.44 -23.41 -19.87
N SER A 88 0.86 -24.61 -19.96
CA SER A 88 1.13 -25.75 -19.06
C SER A 88 2.43 -26.45 -19.46
N GLY A 89 3.45 -26.43 -18.59
CA GLY A 89 4.72 -27.13 -18.80
C GLY A 89 5.72 -26.91 -17.65
N PRO A 90 6.80 -27.72 -17.57
CA PRO A 90 7.86 -27.55 -16.59
C PRO A 90 8.61 -26.23 -16.81
N GLN A 91 8.76 -25.44 -15.74
CA GLN A 91 9.19 -24.05 -15.83
C GLN A 91 10.68 -23.91 -15.49
N ILE A 92 11.51 -23.89 -16.53
CA ILE A 92 12.94 -23.64 -16.39
C ILE A 92 13.19 -22.13 -16.40
N PRO A 93 13.92 -21.56 -15.43
CA PRO A 93 14.29 -20.14 -15.44
C PRO A 93 15.16 -19.86 -16.67
N LYS A 94 14.75 -18.86 -17.47
CA LYS A 94 15.49 -18.38 -18.63
C LYS A 94 15.72 -16.87 -18.47
N PRO A 95 16.84 -16.33 -18.97
CA PRO A 95 17.06 -14.90 -19.08
C PRO A 95 15.86 -14.17 -19.70
N GLY A 96 15.48 -13.04 -19.11
CA GLY A 96 14.35 -12.21 -19.53
C GLY A 96 13.01 -12.56 -18.86
N LEU A 97 12.88 -13.72 -18.21
CA LEU A 97 11.62 -14.14 -17.60
C LEU A 97 11.39 -13.52 -16.23
N ILE A 98 10.16 -13.11 -15.95
CA ILE A 98 9.74 -12.65 -14.63
C ILE A 98 9.18 -13.83 -13.83
N MET A 99 9.77 -14.06 -12.66
CA MET A 99 9.43 -15.15 -11.76
C MET A 99 9.14 -14.61 -10.36
N ARG A 100 8.25 -15.28 -9.65
CA ARG A 100 7.99 -15.09 -8.23
C ARG A 100 9.02 -15.85 -7.41
N ILE A 101 9.56 -15.18 -6.41
CA ILE A 101 10.53 -15.74 -5.48
C ILE A 101 9.80 -16.29 -4.26
N TYR A 102 10.05 -17.56 -3.94
CA TYR A 102 9.60 -18.24 -2.74
C TYR A 102 10.80 -18.54 -1.84
N ALA A 103 11.40 -17.47 -1.28
CA ALA A 103 12.44 -17.61 -0.28
C ALA A 103 11.80 -17.77 1.11
N LYS A 104 11.63 -19.02 1.56
CA LYS A 104 11.03 -19.33 2.88
C LYS A 104 11.79 -18.72 4.07
N ASN A 105 13.08 -18.42 3.91
CA ASN A 105 13.96 -17.97 4.99
C ASN A 105 14.51 -16.54 4.82
N LYS A 106 14.01 -15.76 3.86
CA LYS A 106 14.44 -14.36 3.66
C LYS A 106 13.24 -13.42 3.76
N VAL A 107 13.19 -12.68 4.87
CA VAL A 107 12.09 -11.80 5.29
C VAL A 107 11.72 -10.74 4.24
N ASN A 108 12.65 -10.34 3.37
CA ASN A 108 12.46 -9.21 2.45
C ASN A 108 12.33 -9.55 0.97
N VAL A 109 12.44 -10.83 0.58
CA VAL A 109 12.40 -11.24 -0.84
C VAL A 109 11.37 -12.33 -1.14
N GLY A 110 10.82 -13.00 -0.12
CA GLY A 110 9.72 -13.94 -0.29
C GLY A 110 8.45 -13.26 -0.83
N GLY A 111 7.84 -13.85 -1.85
CA GLY A 111 6.62 -13.37 -2.49
C GLY A 111 6.82 -12.31 -3.60
N MET A 112 8.02 -11.76 -3.74
CA MET A 112 8.32 -10.71 -4.71
C MET A 112 8.50 -11.25 -6.14
N LEU A 113 8.28 -10.37 -7.12
CA LEU A 113 8.54 -10.64 -8.54
C LEU A 113 9.91 -10.11 -8.94
N ALA A 114 10.68 -10.91 -9.68
CA ALA A 114 11.97 -10.51 -10.21
C ALA A 114 12.20 -11.06 -11.62
N LYS A 115 12.89 -10.28 -12.45
CA LYS A 115 13.31 -10.65 -13.80
C LYS A 115 14.61 -11.43 -13.74
N VAL A 116 14.67 -12.58 -14.38
CA VAL A 116 15.89 -13.39 -14.48
C VAL A 116 16.84 -12.69 -15.45
N LYS A 117 18.03 -12.32 -14.97
CA LYS A 117 19.11 -11.75 -15.80
C LYS A 117 19.96 -12.86 -16.38
N GLU A 118 20.42 -13.76 -15.53
CA GLU A 118 21.36 -14.81 -15.92
C GLU A 118 21.16 -16.05 -15.04
N VAL A 119 21.35 -17.23 -15.64
CA VAL A 119 21.45 -18.48 -14.90
C VAL A 119 22.93 -18.82 -14.78
N THR A 120 23.43 -18.93 -13.56
CA THR A 120 24.86 -19.24 -13.33
C THR A 120 25.22 -20.60 -13.95
N LYS A 121 26.47 -20.76 -14.38
CA LYS A 121 26.99 -22.00 -15.02
C LYS A 121 26.75 -23.27 -14.20
N ASP A 122 26.68 -23.14 -12.87
CA ASP A 122 26.42 -24.23 -11.94
C ASP A 122 24.99 -24.79 -12.03
N GLY A 123 24.08 -24.10 -12.73
CA GLY A 123 22.70 -24.52 -12.93
C GLY A 123 21.86 -24.58 -11.66
N LYS A 124 22.37 -24.09 -10.53
CA LYS A 124 21.70 -24.12 -9.20
C LYS A 124 21.18 -22.76 -8.77
N THR A 125 21.82 -21.68 -9.22
CA THR A 125 21.48 -20.31 -8.85
C THR A 125 21.13 -19.47 -10.07
N VAL A 126 20.31 -18.45 -9.83
CA VAL A 126 19.84 -17.50 -10.85
C VAL A 126 20.03 -16.10 -10.31
N LEU A 127 20.58 -15.23 -11.14
CA LEU A 127 20.68 -13.82 -10.85
C LEU A 127 19.37 -13.14 -11.27
N CYS A 128 18.64 -12.60 -10.31
CA CYS A 128 17.36 -11.97 -10.51
C CYS A 128 17.42 -10.47 -10.21
N GLU A 129 16.77 -9.65 -11.02
CA GLU A 129 16.62 -8.21 -10.85
C GLU A 129 15.17 -7.86 -10.46
N PHE A 130 15.01 -7.14 -9.36
CA PHE A 130 13.71 -6.64 -8.91
C PHE A 130 13.31 -5.38 -9.68
N ALA A 131 12.02 -5.02 -9.65
CA ALA A 131 11.53 -3.74 -10.18
C ALA A 131 12.25 -2.50 -9.59
N SER A 132 12.81 -2.63 -8.39
CA SER A 132 13.65 -1.59 -7.76
C SER A 132 15.02 -1.39 -8.45
N GLY A 133 15.44 -2.31 -9.32
CA GLY A 133 16.75 -2.36 -9.97
C GLY A 133 17.83 -3.06 -9.14
N LYS A 134 17.48 -3.62 -7.97
CA LYS A 134 18.41 -4.39 -7.16
C LYS A 134 18.53 -5.81 -7.70
N THR A 135 19.75 -6.34 -7.72
CA THR A 135 20.05 -7.71 -8.16
C THR A 135 20.35 -8.61 -6.97
N TYR A 136 19.84 -9.85 -7.02
CA TYR A 136 20.08 -10.85 -6.00
C TYR A 136 20.29 -12.22 -6.65
N SER A 137 21.19 -13.01 -6.06
CA SER A 137 21.34 -14.43 -6.41
C SER A 137 20.37 -15.27 -5.60
N ILE A 138 19.59 -16.10 -6.29
CA ILE A 138 18.50 -16.90 -5.73
C ILE A 138 18.61 -18.33 -6.25
N PRO A 139 18.49 -19.36 -5.40
CA PRO A 139 18.42 -20.76 -5.86
C PRO A 139 17.23 -21.01 -6.78
N ILE A 140 17.39 -21.86 -7.80
CA ILE A 140 16.32 -22.22 -8.74
C ILE A 140 15.09 -22.78 -8.02
N GLU A 141 15.30 -23.58 -6.97
CA GLU A 141 14.23 -24.19 -6.16
C GLU A 141 13.31 -23.15 -5.49
N GLN A 142 13.82 -21.93 -5.30
CA GLN A 142 13.09 -20.83 -4.70
C GLN A 142 12.44 -19.93 -5.75
N LEU A 143 12.44 -20.31 -7.04
CA LEU A 143 11.79 -19.56 -8.12
C LEU A 143 10.60 -20.33 -8.67
N GLN A 144 9.48 -19.64 -8.83
CA GLN A 144 8.29 -20.14 -9.50
C GLN A 144 7.78 -19.06 -10.43
N ILE A 145 7.19 -19.38 -11.59
CA ILE A 145 6.59 -18.32 -12.40
C ILE A 145 5.45 -17.68 -11.62
N ALA A 146 5.29 -16.37 -11.83
CA ALA A 146 4.22 -15.55 -11.29
C ALA A 146 2.85 -15.93 -11.89
N LYS A 147 2.43 -17.18 -11.70
CA LYS A 147 1.09 -17.64 -12.08
C LYS A 147 0.09 -16.83 -11.27
N SER A 148 -0.92 -16.28 -11.94
CA SER A 148 -2.13 -15.78 -11.29
C SER A 148 -2.94 -16.97 -10.80
N LYS A 149 -2.47 -17.68 -9.77
CA LYS A 149 -3.41 -18.44 -8.95
C LYS A 149 -4.19 -17.42 -8.14
N ILE A 150 -5.29 -16.95 -8.71
CA ILE A 150 -6.49 -16.72 -7.92
C ILE A 150 -6.78 -18.12 -7.35
N HIS A 151 -6.31 -18.40 -6.14
CA HIS A 151 -7.01 -19.39 -5.33
C HIS A 151 -8.29 -18.66 -4.90
N SER A 152 -9.33 -18.79 -5.72
CA SER A 152 -10.64 -19.05 -5.17
C SER A 152 -10.50 -20.37 -4.43
N ASP A 153 -10.90 -20.39 -3.17
CA ASP A 153 -10.89 -21.51 -2.21
C ASP A 153 -9.88 -21.29 -1.08
N ILE A 154 -10.24 -20.41 -0.14
CA ILE A 154 -10.75 -20.74 1.21
C ILE A 154 -11.65 -19.58 1.66
#